data_AF-A0A1R1SDZ7-F1
#
_entry.id   AF-A0A1R1SDZ7-F1
#
_cell.length_a   1.000
_cell.length_b   1.000
_cell.length_c   1.000
_cell.angle_alpha   90.00
_cell.angle_beta   90.00
_cell.angle_gamma   90.00
#
_symmetry.space_group_name_H-M   'P 1'
#
loop_
_entity.id
_entity.type
_entity.pdbx_description
1 polymer ?
#
loop_
_entity_poly.entity_id
_entity_poly.type
_entity_poly.pdbx_seq_one_letter_code
_entity_poly.pdbx_strand_id
1 'polypeptide(L)'
;SAPPVPPGGDLGEPPVPTAATLRAVADFLSRRAAPAGVTVVAAPAPYRRVGVESWVTLDPDLDRAAVLARAGDAVRGYLDPLRGGEDGAGWPFGGALRHTALVRRLLAVDGVLAVTRLSLTVDGVRHPPCTDHALPPHTLVWPERPLLIPVGEQP
;
A
#
# COMPACT_ATOMS: atom_id res chain seq x y z
N SER A 1 3.01 -13.78 24.25
CA SER A 1 3.17 -12.34 23.95
C SER A 1 3.46 -12.19 22.47
N ALA A 2 2.78 -11.26 21.78
CA ALA A 2 3.05 -10.94 20.38
C ALA A 2 4.42 -10.26 20.22
N PRO A 3 5.12 -10.41 19.09
CA PRO A 3 6.36 -9.69 18.85
C PRO A 3 6.10 -8.17 18.76
N PRO A 4 7.07 -7.32 19.16
CA PRO A 4 6.93 -5.88 19.05
C PRO A 4 6.82 -5.46 17.58
N VAL A 5 5.71 -4.82 17.22
CA VAL A 5 5.51 -4.16 15.93
C VAL A 5 6.14 -2.77 16.04
N PRO A 6 7.10 -2.39 15.18
CA PRO A 6 7.62 -1.03 15.18
C PRO A 6 6.48 -0.04 14.85
N PRO A 7 6.44 1.15 15.47
CA PRO A 7 5.38 2.13 15.22
C PRO A 7 5.43 2.59 13.75
N GLY A 8 4.33 2.37 13.02
CA GLY A 8 4.13 2.95 11.70
C GLY A 8 3.79 4.43 11.82
N GLY A 9 4.76 5.30 11.60
CA GLY A 9 4.57 6.75 11.47
C GLY A 9 4.24 7.16 10.03
N ASP A 10 3.73 8.39 9.87
CA ASP A 10 3.37 9.03 8.60
C ASP A 10 4.40 8.72 7.51
N LEU A 11 4.00 7.98 6.47
CA LEU A 11 4.86 6.99 5.82
C LEU A 11 6.11 7.60 5.14
N GLY A 12 7.23 7.50 5.87
CA GLY A 12 8.60 7.80 5.46
C GLY A 12 9.31 6.59 4.84
N GLU A 13 10.45 6.17 5.39
CA GLU A 13 11.18 4.96 4.95
C GLU A 13 10.50 3.69 5.48
N PRO A 14 10.40 2.58 4.70
CA PRO A 14 9.96 1.29 5.22
C PRO A 14 10.76 0.86 6.45
N PRO A 15 10.10 0.23 7.44
CA PRO A 15 10.78 -0.20 8.66
C PRO A 15 11.77 -1.33 8.37
N VAL A 16 12.99 -1.19 8.88
CA VAL A 16 14.02 -2.23 8.81
C VAL A 16 14.03 -3.03 10.12
N PRO A 17 13.69 -4.33 10.10
CA PRO A 17 13.69 -5.14 11.32
C PRO A 17 15.12 -5.37 11.83
N THR A 18 15.31 -5.32 13.14
CA THR A 18 16.60 -5.64 13.76
C THR A 18 16.85 -7.16 13.77
N ALA A 19 18.12 -7.56 13.85
CA ALA A 19 18.48 -8.98 14.01
C ALA A 19 17.86 -9.61 15.27
N ALA A 20 17.69 -8.83 16.34
CA ALA A 20 17.03 -9.29 17.57
C ALA A 20 15.53 -9.54 17.33
N THR A 21 14.84 -8.66 16.60
CA THR A 21 13.44 -8.84 16.20
C THR A 21 13.25 -10.10 15.37
N LEU A 22 14.10 -10.33 14.37
CA LEU A 22 14.03 -11.53 13.52
C LEU A 22 14.25 -12.81 14.33
N ARG A 23 15.25 -12.83 15.22
CA ARG A 23 15.50 -13.98 16.09
C ARG A 23 14.31 -14.26 17.00
N ALA A 24 13.73 -13.22 17.61
CA ALA A 24 12.55 -13.38 18.47
C ALA A 24 11.34 -13.97 17.72
N VAL A 25 11.13 -13.57 16.46
CA VAL A 25 10.09 -14.14 15.59
C VAL A 25 10.39 -15.61 15.24
N ALA A 26 11.61 -15.93 14.83
CA ALA A 26 12.02 -17.31 14.53
C ALA A 26 11.85 -18.24 15.74
N ASP A 27 12.27 -17.78 16.91
CA ASP A 27 12.15 -18.51 18.17
C ASP A 27 10.68 -18.74 18.56
N PHE A 28 9.84 -17.70 18.41
CA PHE A 28 8.40 -17.80 18.67
C PHE A 28 7.72 -18.82 17.76
N LEU A 29 7.99 -18.76 16.46
CA LEU A 29 7.42 -19.69 15.48
C LEU A 29 7.96 -21.11 15.67
N SER A 30 9.24 -21.28 15.98
CA SER A 30 9.85 -22.59 16.27
C SER A 30 9.12 -23.30 17.40
N ARG A 31 8.81 -22.58 18.49
CA ARG A 31 8.10 -23.18 19.64
C ARG A 31 6.64 -23.50 19.38
N ARG A 32 5.98 -22.77 18.48
CA ARG A 32 4.51 -22.83 18.34
C ARG A 32 4.04 -23.64 17.14
N ALA A 33 4.83 -23.67 16.07
CA ALA A 33 4.38 -24.15 14.77
C ALA A 33 5.38 -25.08 14.06
N ALA A 34 6.63 -25.22 14.54
CA ALA A 34 7.60 -26.07 13.86
C ALA A 34 7.39 -27.56 14.18
N PRO A 35 7.26 -28.42 13.16
CA PRO A 35 7.37 -29.87 13.35
C PRO A 35 8.75 -30.28 13.87
N ALA A 36 8.84 -31.45 14.51
CA ALA A 36 10.11 -31.99 14.96
C ALA A 36 11.10 -32.10 13.78
N GLY A 37 12.32 -31.59 13.97
CA GLY A 37 13.37 -31.60 12.95
C GLY A 37 13.33 -30.44 11.95
N VAL A 38 12.42 -29.47 12.09
CA VAL A 38 12.32 -28.29 11.22
C VAL A 38 12.98 -27.08 11.87
N THR A 39 13.88 -26.42 11.13
CA THR A 39 14.47 -25.13 11.51
C THR A 39 13.65 -23.99 10.93
N VAL A 40 13.17 -23.07 11.77
CA VAL A 40 12.49 -21.85 11.32
C VAL A 40 13.49 -20.70 11.24
N VAL A 41 13.47 -19.98 10.13
CA VAL A 41 14.28 -18.77 9.92
C VAL A 41 13.34 -17.62 9.60
N ALA A 42 13.58 -16.46 10.21
CA ALA A 42 12.89 -15.21 9.88
C ALA A 42 13.84 -14.29 9.11
N ALA A 43 13.36 -13.72 8.02
CA ALA A 43 14.08 -12.74 7.21
C ALA A 43 13.23 -11.47 7.04
N PRO A 44 13.86 -10.29 6.80
CA PRO A 44 13.13 -9.10 6.43
C PRO A 44 12.34 -9.31 5.14
N ALA A 45 11.13 -8.77 5.10
CA ALA A 45 10.38 -8.66 3.86
C ALA A 45 10.93 -7.49 3.04
N PRO A 46 11.31 -7.70 1.76
CA PRO A 46 11.59 -6.59 0.86
C PRO A 46 10.33 -5.77 0.60
N TYR A 47 10.45 -4.45 0.69
CA TYR A 47 9.38 -3.52 0.32
C TYR A 47 9.55 -3.03 -1.12
N ARG A 48 8.44 -2.90 -1.83
CA ARG A 48 8.35 -2.25 -3.15
C ARG A 48 7.67 -0.91 -2.97
N ARG A 49 8.32 0.18 -3.38
CA ARG A 49 7.77 1.53 -3.29
C ARG A 49 6.73 1.72 -4.37
N VAL A 50 5.51 2.05 -3.99
CA VAL A 50 4.38 2.17 -4.91
C VAL A 50 3.91 3.61 -4.96
N GLY A 51 4.12 4.24 -6.11
CA GLY A 51 3.56 5.56 -6.40
C GLY A 51 2.26 5.43 -7.18
N VAL A 52 1.30 6.29 -6.82
CA VAL A 52 0.03 6.44 -7.53
C VAL A 52 -0.07 7.87 -8.02
N GLU A 53 -0.20 8.02 -9.33
CA GLU A 53 -0.49 9.30 -9.97
C GLU A 53 -1.86 9.19 -10.64
N SER A 54 -2.76 10.11 -10.31
CA SER A 54 -4.14 10.05 -10.77
C SER A 54 -4.71 11.42 -11.10
N TRP A 55 -5.47 11.49 -12.18
CA TRP A 55 -6.26 12.65 -12.59
C TRP A 55 -7.70 12.44 -12.13
N VAL A 56 -8.21 13.38 -11.33
CA VAL A 56 -9.51 13.25 -10.66
C VAL A 56 -10.39 14.47 -10.94
N THR A 57 -11.63 14.22 -11.31
CA THR A 57 -12.66 15.27 -11.31
C THR A 57 -13.24 15.35 -9.92
N LEU A 58 -13.31 16.55 -9.36
CA LEU A 58 -13.78 16.79 -8.01
C LEU A 58 -15.14 17.50 -8.05
N ASP A 59 -15.94 17.26 -7.03
CA ASP A 59 -17.19 17.97 -6.81
C ASP A 59 -16.89 19.46 -6.54
N PRO A 60 -17.40 20.39 -7.36
CA PRO A 60 -17.14 21.81 -7.20
C PRO A 60 -17.76 22.42 -5.95
N ASP A 61 -18.76 21.76 -5.34
CA ASP A 61 -19.46 22.27 -4.15
C ASP A 61 -18.72 21.92 -2.84
N LEU A 62 -17.70 21.06 -2.91
CA LEU A 62 -16.90 20.64 -1.77
C LEU A 62 -15.52 21.31 -1.74
N ASP A 63 -14.93 21.43 -0.55
CA ASP A 63 -13.56 21.93 -0.42
C ASP A 63 -12.56 20.98 -1.10
N ARG A 64 -12.02 21.46 -2.22
CA ARG A 64 -11.00 20.78 -3.03
C ARG A 64 -9.85 20.22 -2.19
N ALA A 65 -9.32 21.02 -1.26
CA ALA A 65 -8.16 20.59 -0.47
C ALA A 65 -8.52 19.42 0.44
N ALA A 66 -9.69 19.49 1.10
CA ALA A 66 -10.20 18.41 1.92
C ALA A 66 -10.50 17.14 1.13
N VAL A 67 -11.09 17.25 -0.08
CA VAL A 67 -11.34 16.07 -0.95
C VAL A 67 -10.04 15.40 -1.36
N LEU A 68 -9.04 16.17 -1.81
CA LEU A 68 -7.73 15.63 -2.19
C LEU A 68 -6.99 14.98 -1.03
N ALA A 69 -7.08 15.56 0.18
CA ALA A 69 -6.51 14.95 1.38
C ALA A 69 -7.16 13.58 1.66
N ARG A 70 -8.50 13.51 1.68
CA ARG A 70 -9.24 12.26 1.89
C ARG A 70 -8.95 11.21 0.80
N ALA A 71 -8.83 11.64 -0.46
CA ALA A 71 -8.47 10.76 -1.55
C ALA A 71 -7.03 10.23 -1.43
N GLY A 72 -6.09 11.08 -1.01
CA GLY A 72 -4.74 10.67 -0.71
C GLY A 72 -4.68 9.65 0.42
N ASP A 73 -5.46 9.87 1.49
CA ASP A 73 -5.57 8.96 2.62
C ASP A 73 -6.19 7.61 2.22
N ALA A 74 -7.20 7.61 1.36
CA ALA A 74 -7.79 6.39 0.83
C ALA A 74 -6.78 5.54 0.04
N VAL A 75 -5.95 6.17 -0.78
CA VAL A 75 -4.87 5.48 -1.52
C VAL A 75 -3.80 4.95 -0.57
N ARG A 76 -3.31 5.77 0.37
CA ARG A 76 -2.31 5.33 1.36
C ARG A 76 -2.82 4.20 2.24
N GLY A 77 -4.07 4.31 2.70
CA GLY A 77 -4.71 3.28 3.53
C GLY A 77 -4.90 1.97 2.78
N TYR A 78 -5.31 2.01 1.52
CA TYR A 78 -5.42 0.80 0.69
C TYR A 78 -4.07 0.13 0.45
N LEU A 79 -3.00 0.92 0.29
CA LEU A 79 -1.64 0.42 0.09
C LEU A 79 -0.86 0.24 1.41
N ASP A 80 -1.50 0.32 2.58
CA ASP A 80 -0.86 0.05 3.85
C ASP A 80 -0.49 -1.45 3.94
N PRO A 81 0.78 -1.82 4.21
CA PRO A 81 1.20 -3.21 4.21
C PRO A 81 0.54 -4.05 5.32
N LEU A 82 0.08 -3.43 6.40
CA LEU A 82 -0.48 -4.10 7.59
C LEU A 82 -2.00 -3.99 7.70
N ARG A 83 -2.58 -2.92 7.15
CA ARG A 83 -4.01 -2.61 7.27
C ARG A 83 -4.73 -2.39 5.94
N GLY A 84 -3.98 -2.35 4.84
CA GLY A 84 -4.52 -2.19 3.51
C GLY A 84 -4.94 -3.50 2.88
N GLY A 85 -4.82 -3.58 1.56
CA GLY A 85 -5.29 -4.70 0.76
C GLY A 85 -6.81 -4.68 0.57
N GLU A 86 -7.32 -5.68 -0.15
CA GLU A 86 -8.74 -5.76 -0.52
C GLU A 86 -9.65 -5.90 0.71
N ASP A 87 -9.24 -6.73 1.67
CA ASP A 87 -10.01 -7.08 2.86
C ASP A 87 -9.67 -6.22 4.10
N GLY A 88 -8.74 -5.26 3.97
CA GLY A 88 -8.27 -4.43 5.09
C GLY A 88 -7.47 -5.18 6.16
N ALA A 89 -6.97 -6.37 5.83
CA ALA A 89 -6.20 -7.24 6.73
C ALA A 89 -4.69 -7.17 6.49
N GLY A 90 -4.23 -6.19 5.70
CA GLY A 90 -2.86 -6.05 5.25
C GLY A 90 -2.64 -6.60 3.84
N TRP A 91 -1.49 -6.25 3.28
CA TRP A 91 -1.17 -6.64 1.93
C TRP A 91 -0.62 -8.08 1.90
N PRO A 92 -1.16 -8.97 1.06
CA PRO A 92 -0.60 -10.31 0.93
C PRO A 92 0.80 -10.24 0.31
N PHE A 93 1.74 -11.04 0.80
CA PHE A 93 3.07 -11.12 0.22
C PHE A 93 3.02 -11.46 -1.27
N GLY A 94 3.64 -10.62 -2.11
CA GLY A 94 3.58 -10.75 -3.58
C GLY A 94 2.20 -10.48 -4.18
N GLY A 95 1.26 -9.92 -3.41
CA GLY A 95 -0.06 -9.51 -3.88
C GLY A 95 0.04 -8.53 -5.04
N ALA A 96 -0.69 -8.81 -6.12
CA ALA A 96 -0.70 -7.94 -7.30
C ALA A 96 -1.32 -6.58 -6.99
N LEU A 97 -0.70 -5.51 -7.48
CA LEU A 97 -1.30 -4.18 -7.51
C LEU A 97 -2.42 -4.16 -8.55
N ARG A 98 -3.65 -3.98 -8.09
CA ARG A 98 -4.84 -3.97 -8.95
C ARG A 98 -5.19 -2.55 -9.35
N HIS A 99 -5.18 -2.27 -10.66
CA HIS A 99 -5.51 -0.94 -11.18
C HIS A 99 -6.96 -0.57 -10.86
N THR A 100 -7.88 -1.49 -11.13
CA THR A 100 -9.31 -1.30 -10.92
C THR A 100 -9.69 -1.11 -9.46
N ALA A 101 -8.97 -1.76 -8.53
CA ALA A 101 -9.18 -1.59 -7.10
C ALA A 101 -8.85 -0.17 -6.67
N LEU A 102 -7.69 0.37 -7.07
CA LEU A 102 -7.32 1.75 -6.76
C LEU A 102 -8.28 2.78 -7.35
N VAL A 103 -8.74 2.58 -8.59
CA VAL A 103 -9.78 3.41 -9.20
C VAL A 103 -11.05 3.39 -8.34
N ARG A 104 -11.51 2.20 -7.92
CA ARG A 104 -12.68 2.07 -7.05
C ARG A 104 -12.49 2.75 -5.69
N ARG A 105 -11.30 2.65 -5.09
CA ARG A 105 -11.00 3.32 -3.81
C ARG A 105 -11.07 4.84 -3.94
N LEU A 106 -10.56 5.40 -5.04
CA LEU A 106 -10.67 6.84 -5.32
C LEU A 106 -12.12 7.27 -5.56
N LEU A 107 -12.88 6.52 -6.36
CA LEU A 107 -14.29 6.81 -6.63
C LEU A 107 -15.21 6.65 -5.41
N ALA A 108 -14.79 5.88 -4.41
CA ALA A 108 -15.54 5.74 -3.15
C ALA A 108 -15.33 6.93 -2.20
N VAL A 109 -14.41 7.86 -2.52
CA VAL A 109 -14.17 9.06 -1.72
C VAL A 109 -15.22 10.10 -2.07
N ASP A 110 -15.98 10.52 -1.06
CA ASP A 110 -16.98 11.58 -1.22
C ASP A 110 -16.38 12.86 -1.83
N GLY A 111 -16.95 13.34 -2.92
CA GLY A 111 -16.42 14.46 -3.70
C GLY A 111 -15.46 14.11 -4.84
N VAL A 112 -15.09 12.84 -5.06
CA VAL A 112 -14.41 12.40 -6.29
C VAL A 112 -15.47 11.94 -7.29
N LEU A 113 -15.71 12.76 -8.31
CA LEU A 113 -16.73 12.49 -9.33
C LEU A 113 -16.25 11.53 -10.42
N ALA A 114 -14.96 11.60 -10.77
CA ALA A 114 -14.39 10.74 -11.79
C ALA A 114 -12.88 10.52 -11.59
N VAL A 115 -12.38 9.40 -12.09
CA VAL A 115 -10.95 9.10 -12.24
C VAL A 115 -10.65 8.95 -13.73
N THR A 116 -10.12 10.00 -14.34
CA THR A 116 -9.91 10.06 -15.79
C THR A 116 -8.68 9.28 -16.23
N ARG A 117 -7.67 9.22 -15.37
CA ARG A 117 -6.44 8.47 -15.60
C ARG A 117 -5.82 8.09 -14.28
N LEU A 118 -5.32 6.87 -14.20
CA LEU A 118 -4.50 6.40 -13.09
C LEU A 118 -3.31 5.62 -13.64
N SER A 119 -2.14 5.93 -13.11
CA SER A 119 -0.88 5.26 -13.40
C SER A 119 -0.15 4.88 -12.13
N LEU A 120 0.56 3.75 -12.22
CA LEU A 120 1.32 3.17 -11.12
C LEU A 120 2.80 3.27 -11.41
N THR A 121 3.58 3.56 -10.38
CA THR A 121 5.03 3.38 -10.38
C THR A 121 5.40 2.35 -9.32
N VAL A 122 6.33 1.46 -9.63
CA VAL A 122 6.94 0.55 -8.66
C VAL A 122 8.45 0.76 -8.69
N ASP A 123 9.01 1.16 -7.54
CA ASP A 123 10.40 1.62 -7.40
C ASP A 123 10.82 2.63 -8.48
N GLY A 124 9.92 3.59 -8.74
CA GLY A 124 10.13 4.63 -9.75
C GLY A 124 9.90 4.18 -11.21
N VAL A 125 9.67 2.89 -11.48
CA VAL A 125 9.36 2.40 -12.83
C VAL A 125 7.87 2.53 -13.10
N ARG A 126 7.49 3.28 -14.13
CA ARG A 126 6.09 3.44 -14.54
C ARG A 126 5.57 2.19 -15.23
N HIS A 127 4.39 1.74 -14.81
CA HIS A 127 3.68 0.62 -15.42
C HIS A 127 2.59 1.09 -16.37
N PRO A 128 2.24 0.26 -17.39
CA PRO A 128 1.13 0.55 -18.28
C PRO A 128 -0.17 0.78 -17.50
N PRO A 129 -0.98 1.79 -17.89
CA PRO A 129 -2.29 1.99 -17.29
C PRO A 129 -3.21 0.80 -17.58
N CYS A 130 -4.25 0.64 -16.78
CA CYS A 130 -5.29 -0.39 -16.98
C CYS A 130 -4.78 -1.83 -16.95
N THR A 131 -3.64 -2.08 -16.30
CA THR A 131 -3.10 -3.42 -16.08
C THR A 131 -2.80 -3.65 -14.61
N ASP A 132 -2.95 -4.90 -14.19
CA ASP A 132 -2.52 -5.32 -12.87
C ASP A 132 -1.03 -5.64 -12.88
N HIS A 133 -0.33 -5.24 -11.82
CA HIS A 133 1.10 -5.47 -11.70
C HIS A 133 1.38 -6.52 -10.62
N ALA A 134 1.85 -7.69 -11.04
CA ALA A 134 2.31 -8.73 -10.12
C ALA A 134 3.60 -8.28 -9.43
N LEU A 135 3.61 -8.36 -8.10
CA LEU A 135 4.81 -8.14 -7.32
C LEU A 135 5.58 -9.47 -7.18
N PRO A 136 6.92 -9.43 -7.03
CA PRO A 136 7.66 -10.65 -6.73
C PRO A 136 7.11 -11.31 -5.47
N PRO A 137 7.23 -12.64 -5.34
CA PRO A 137 6.85 -13.33 -4.12
C PRO A 137 7.54 -12.70 -2.89
N HIS A 138 7.03 -12.96 -1.68
CA HIS A 138 7.63 -12.51 -0.41
C HIS A 138 7.89 -10.99 -0.27
N THR A 139 7.40 -10.14 -1.19
CA THR A 139 7.49 -8.68 -1.09
C THR A 139 6.24 -8.06 -0.51
N LEU A 140 6.39 -6.91 0.14
CA LEU A 140 5.28 -6.06 0.59
C LEU A 140 5.28 -4.74 -0.16
N VAL A 141 4.11 -4.10 -0.20
CA VAL A 141 3.97 -2.73 -0.71
C VAL A 141 4.43 -1.72 0.33
N TRP A 142 4.95 -0.59 -0.12
CA TRP A 142 5.15 0.61 0.67
C TRP A 142 4.65 1.81 -0.11
N PRO A 143 3.59 2.51 0.35
CA PRO A 143 3.01 3.58 -0.42
C PRO A 143 3.88 4.82 -0.38
N GLU A 144 4.10 5.42 -1.54
CA GLU A 144 4.58 6.79 -1.65
C GLU A 144 3.41 7.77 -1.49
N ARG A 145 3.73 9.05 -1.33
CA ARG A 145 2.70 10.09 -1.33
C ARG A 145 2.04 10.13 -2.71
N PRO A 146 0.71 9.92 -2.80
CA PRO A 146 0.03 9.93 -4.09
C PRO A 146 0.02 11.33 -4.70
N LEU A 147 0.19 11.40 -6.02
CA LEU A 147 0.05 12.63 -6.80
C LEU A 147 -1.35 12.67 -7.41
N LEU A 148 -2.23 13.46 -6.81
CA LEU A 148 -3.61 13.64 -7.27
C LEU A 148 -3.73 14.99 -7.97
N ILE A 149 -4.10 14.96 -9.25
CA ILE A 149 -4.18 16.11 -10.13
C ILE A 149 -5.67 16.38 -10.42
N PRO A 150 -6.26 17.45 -9.87
CA PRO A 150 -7.60 17.87 -10.25
C PRO A 150 -7.64 18.19 -11.73
N VAL A 151 -8.57 17.58 -12.46
CA VAL A 151 -8.95 18.06 -13.79
C VAL A 151 -10.02 19.13 -13.60
N GLY A 152 -9.76 20.34 -14.11
CA GLY A 152 -10.80 21.35 -14.21
C GLY A 152 -11.75 21.01 -15.35
N GLU A 153 -13.00 21.47 -15.26
CA GLU A 153 -13.69 21.89 -16.48
C GLU A 153 -12.87 23.06 -17.03
N GLN A 154 -12.19 22.87 -18.16
CA GLN A 154 -11.76 24.04 -18.92
C GLN A 154 -13.05 24.78 -19.35
N PRO A 155 -13.20 26.07 -19.01
CA PRO A 155 -14.33 26.85 -19.51
C PRO A 155 -14.33 26.91 -21.04
#